data_AF-A0A352WLW1-F1
#
_entry.id   AF-A0A352WLW1-F1
#
_cell.length_a   1.000
_cell.length_b   1.000
_cell.length_c   1.000
_cell.angle_alpha   90.00
_cell.angle_beta   90.00
_cell.angle_gamma   90.00
#
_symmetry.space_group_name_H-M   'P 1'
#
loop_
_entity.id
_entity.type
_entity.pdbx_description
1 polymer ?
#
loop_
_entity_poly.entity_id
_entity_poly.type
_entity_poly.pdbx_seq_one_letter_code
_entity_poly.pdbx_strand_id
1 'polypeptide(L)'
;MRDIVCCKCIMDNINMNQGAVDDISTYQGAIDIFRKVNCVGQDNCIIGAVVDTSKSAGFTGAMMGNALGPVGYVVGGVLGRERDQKTSRIYDYFFALLNFTEVGVGIMPLAGACLKITPEKLRPDYDGFVFYYYQELADITAKNFYGIRKSVKTVTITLANKAKLCFTANMEEKALPYQINGMNKFVGRYQK
;
A
#
# COMPACT_ATOMS: atom_id res chain seq x y z
N MET A 1 2.22 -30.94 47.95
CA MET A 1 1.93 -29.49 47.93
C MET A 1 2.58 -28.94 46.68
N ARG A 2 1.78 -28.62 45.66
CA ARG A 2 2.25 -27.98 44.43
C ARG A 2 1.79 -26.53 44.51
N ASP A 3 2.74 -25.61 44.49
CA ASP A 3 2.49 -24.19 44.57
C ASP A 3 1.73 -23.72 43.33
N ILE A 4 0.48 -23.31 43.58
CA ILE A 4 -0.35 -22.53 42.67
C ILE A 4 0.15 -21.10 42.80
N VAL A 5 1.14 -20.73 41.98
CA VAL A 5 1.53 -19.33 41.81
C VAL A 5 1.53 -19.00 40.33
N CYS A 6 0.65 -18.04 40.01
CA CYS A 6 0.60 -17.24 38.79
C CYS A 6 -0.18 -17.74 37.57
N CYS A 7 -1.44 -18.14 37.75
CA CYS A 7 -2.44 -18.02 36.68
C CYS A 7 -2.99 -16.59 36.50
N LYS A 8 -2.52 -15.61 37.28
CA LYS A 8 -2.98 -14.21 37.18
C LYS A 8 -2.19 -13.37 36.17
N CYS A 9 -0.96 -13.77 35.78
CA CYS A 9 -0.20 -13.07 34.73
C CYS A 9 -0.41 -13.62 33.30
N ILE A 10 -1.19 -14.69 33.11
CA ILE A 10 -1.47 -15.25 31.78
C ILE A 10 -2.90 -14.91 31.30
N MET A 11 -3.78 -14.49 32.21
CA MET A 11 -5.17 -14.12 31.87
C MET A 11 -5.36 -12.64 31.53
N ASP A 12 -4.38 -11.77 31.78
CA ASP A 12 -4.47 -10.35 31.42
C ASP A 12 -4.00 -10.05 29.98
N ASN A 13 -3.52 -11.06 29.23
CA ASN A 13 -3.11 -10.92 27.82
C ASN A 13 -4.20 -11.29 26.80
N ILE A 14 -5.42 -11.62 27.25
CA ILE A 14 -6.53 -11.98 26.35
C ILE A 14 -7.50 -10.79 26.11
N ASN A 15 -7.28 -9.63 26.74
CA ASN A 15 -8.21 -8.49 26.67
C ASN A 15 -7.59 -7.12 26.28
N MET A 16 -6.52 -7.11 25.49
CA MET A 16 -6.09 -5.91 24.72
C MET A 16 -6.33 -6.02 23.21
N ASN A 17 -7.01 -7.08 22.74
CA ASN A 17 -7.62 -7.13 21.40
C ASN A 17 -9.10 -6.73 21.48
N GLN A 18 -9.41 -5.61 22.12
CA GLN A 18 -10.53 -4.82 21.62
C GLN A 18 -10.09 -4.33 20.26
N GLY A 19 -10.51 -5.05 19.21
CA GLY A 19 -10.08 -4.83 17.85
C GLY A 19 -10.17 -3.35 17.52
N ALA A 20 -9.02 -2.74 17.26
CA ALA A 20 -9.00 -1.47 16.56
C ALA A 20 -9.80 -1.72 15.27
N VAL A 21 -11.01 -1.16 15.23
CA VAL A 21 -11.78 -1.05 14.00
C VAL A 21 -10.83 -0.38 13.01
N ASP A 22 -10.69 -0.98 11.84
CA ASP A 22 -9.83 -0.43 10.79
C ASP A 22 -10.39 0.93 10.37
N ASP A 23 -9.92 1.97 11.04
CA ASP A 23 -10.36 3.34 10.83
C ASP A 23 -9.38 4.05 9.91
N ILE A 24 -9.69 3.98 8.62
CA ILE A 24 -8.87 4.63 7.59
C ILE A 24 -8.98 6.16 7.68
N SER A 25 -9.97 6.72 8.39
CA SER A 25 -10.14 8.18 8.46
C SER A 25 -9.08 8.89 9.31
N THR A 26 -8.39 8.16 10.19
CA THR A 26 -7.37 8.69 11.09
C THR A 26 -5.98 8.18 10.72
N TYR A 27 -4.95 8.97 11.02
CA TYR A 27 -3.56 8.54 10.82
C TYR A 27 -3.22 7.30 11.63
N GLN A 28 -3.71 7.22 12.88
CA GLN A 28 -3.45 6.08 13.75
C GLN A 28 -4.10 4.80 13.22
N GLY A 29 -5.36 4.86 12.78
CA GLY A 29 -6.00 3.69 12.19
C GLY A 29 -5.34 3.25 10.88
N ALA A 30 -4.88 4.18 10.04
CA ALA A 30 -4.08 3.85 8.87
C ALA A 30 -2.74 3.17 9.24
N ILE A 31 -2.05 3.65 10.29
CA ILE A 31 -0.84 3.00 10.82
C ILE A 31 -1.15 1.60 11.37
N ASP A 32 -2.28 1.43 12.07
CA ASP A 32 -2.67 0.15 12.66
C ASP A 32 -2.94 -0.91 11.58
N ILE A 33 -3.56 -0.51 10.46
CA ILE A 33 -3.74 -1.35 9.27
C ILE A 33 -2.39 -1.85 8.75
N PHE A 34 -1.42 -0.95 8.59
CA PHE A 34 -0.08 -1.35 8.13
C PHE A 34 0.69 -2.14 9.20
N ARG A 35 0.42 -1.92 10.49
CA ARG A 35 1.03 -2.70 11.58
C ARG A 35 0.62 -4.16 11.54
N LYS A 36 -0.65 -4.45 11.19
CA LYS A 36 -1.16 -5.83 11.03
C LYS A 36 -0.41 -6.64 9.96
N VAL A 37 0.20 -5.96 8.98
CA VAL A 37 1.02 -6.58 7.92
C VAL A 37 2.52 -6.31 8.07
N ASN A 38 2.97 -5.90 9.26
CA ASN A 38 4.37 -5.59 9.57
C ASN A 38 5.01 -4.55 8.63
N CYS A 39 4.24 -3.58 8.13
CA CYS A 39 4.68 -2.54 7.20
C CYS A 39 4.69 -1.17 7.88
N VAL A 40 5.32 -1.06 9.05
CA VAL A 40 5.47 0.20 9.79
C VAL A 40 6.95 0.44 10.07
N GLY A 41 7.46 1.60 9.64
CA GLY A 41 8.85 2.02 9.84
C GLY A 41 8.99 3.17 10.83
N GLN A 42 10.18 3.77 10.88
CA GLN A 42 10.46 4.98 11.65
C GLN A 42 9.88 6.24 10.98
N ASP A 43 9.83 6.28 9.65
CA ASP A 43 9.25 7.40 8.87
C ASP A 43 8.16 6.88 7.92
N ASN A 44 6.94 6.78 8.44
CA ASN A 44 5.78 6.35 7.64
C ASN A 44 5.16 7.53 6.89
N CYS A 45 5.11 7.41 5.57
CA CYS A 45 4.45 8.33 4.68
C CYS A 45 3.22 7.63 4.06
N ILE A 46 2.07 7.78 4.71
CA ILE A 46 0.82 7.14 4.30
C ILE A 46 -0.03 8.09 3.47
N ILE A 47 -0.50 7.62 2.32
CA ILE A 47 -1.42 8.35 1.43
C ILE A 47 -2.56 7.46 0.94
N GLY A 48 -3.76 8.01 0.80
CA GLY A 48 -4.87 7.38 0.10
C GLY A 48 -4.83 7.69 -1.39
N ALA A 49 -4.96 6.66 -2.22
CA ALA A 49 -4.81 6.77 -3.66
C ALA A 49 -5.90 6.01 -4.42
N VAL A 50 -6.29 6.54 -5.58
CA VAL A 50 -7.15 5.88 -6.57
C VAL A 50 -6.25 5.09 -7.51
N VAL A 51 -6.58 3.83 -7.75
CA VAL A 51 -5.85 2.97 -8.70
C VAL A 51 -6.15 3.43 -10.13
N ASP A 52 -5.11 3.75 -10.90
CA ASP A 52 -5.23 4.17 -12.31
C ASP A 52 -5.00 2.96 -13.23
N THR A 53 -6.09 2.29 -13.58
CA THR A 53 -6.10 1.13 -14.50
C THR A 53 -5.83 1.51 -15.96
N SER A 54 -5.90 2.80 -16.32
CA SER A 54 -5.69 3.26 -17.69
C SER A 54 -4.22 3.43 -18.05
N LYS A 55 -3.35 3.61 -17.05
CA LYS A 55 -1.92 3.88 -17.21
C LYS A 55 -1.01 2.75 -16.73
N SER A 56 -1.56 1.68 -16.20
CA SER A 56 -0.84 0.45 -15.91
C SER A 56 -0.54 -0.28 -17.22
N ALA A 57 0.49 0.19 -17.93
CA ALA A 57 0.99 -0.47 -19.12
C ALA A 57 1.42 -1.90 -18.75
N GLY A 58 0.63 -2.90 -19.13
CA GLY A 58 1.11 -4.28 -19.26
C GLY A 58 0.81 -5.24 -18.11
N PHE A 59 -0.34 -5.15 -17.44
CA PHE A 59 -0.90 -6.34 -16.77
C PHE A 59 -1.91 -7.10 -17.68
N THR A 60 -1.73 -7.00 -18.99
CA THR A 60 -2.48 -7.77 -20.00
C THR A 60 -1.64 -8.94 -20.47
N GLY A 61 -1.84 -10.15 -19.90
CA GLY A 61 -1.51 -11.48 -20.47
C GLY A 61 -0.08 -11.83 -20.90
N ALA A 62 0.78 -10.86 -21.25
CA ALA A 62 2.08 -11.05 -21.89
C ALA A 62 3.24 -11.21 -20.88
N MET A 63 3.03 -10.83 -19.61
CA MET A 63 3.99 -11.09 -18.52
C MET A 63 3.80 -12.48 -17.90
N MET A 64 2.67 -13.15 -18.14
CA MET A 64 2.49 -14.58 -17.81
C MET A 64 3.26 -15.51 -18.76
N GLY A 65 3.79 -14.98 -19.88
CA GLY A 65 4.41 -15.75 -20.95
C GLY A 65 5.93 -15.71 -21.02
N ASN A 66 6.62 -14.82 -20.29
CA ASN A 66 8.08 -14.71 -20.34
C ASN A 66 8.68 -14.60 -18.93
N ALA A 67 8.62 -15.69 -18.19
CA ALA A 67 9.71 -16.01 -17.29
C ALA A 67 10.98 -16.13 -18.15
N LEU A 68 12.07 -15.46 -17.75
CA LEU A 68 13.43 -15.42 -18.34
C LEU A 68 13.78 -14.11 -19.09
N GLY A 69 14.21 -13.10 -18.32
CA GLY A 69 14.94 -11.92 -18.81
C GLY A 69 15.88 -11.36 -17.72
N PRO A 70 17.06 -10.80 -18.07
CA PRO A 70 18.32 -11.03 -17.33
C PRO A 70 18.62 -10.04 -16.19
N VAL A 71 17.62 -9.50 -15.49
CA VAL A 71 17.88 -8.58 -14.37
C VAL A 71 17.19 -9.06 -13.10
N GLY A 72 17.88 -9.99 -12.43
CA GLY A 72 17.90 -10.11 -10.97
C GLY A 72 16.58 -10.16 -10.24
N TYR A 73 15.77 -11.20 -10.45
CA TYR A 73 14.98 -11.77 -9.35
C TYR A 73 15.07 -13.29 -9.37
N VAL A 74 15.96 -13.82 -8.54
CA VAL A 74 16.05 -15.24 -8.20
C VAL A 74 14.90 -15.56 -7.26
N VAL A 75 13.67 -15.72 -7.78
CA VAL A 75 12.68 -16.67 -7.25
C VAL A 75 11.76 -17.08 -8.40
N GLY A 76 12.23 -17.94 -9.30
CA GLY A 76 11.40 -18.67 -10.26
C GLY A 76 10.53 -19.75 -9.61
N GLY A 77 10.03 -19.50 -8.40
CA GLY A 77 9.23 -20.39 -7.58
C GLY A 77 7.85 -19.80 -7.26
N VAL A 78 7.00 -20.57 -6.58
CA VAL A 78 5.61 -20.24 -6.20
C VAL A 78 5.45 -18.83 -5.62
N LEU A 79 6.44 -18.34 -4.86
CA LEU A 79 6.43 -17.02 -4.23
C LEU A 79 6.45 -15.85 -5.24
N GLY A 80 7.14 -15.99 -6.37
CA GLY A 80 7.13 -14.99 -7.44
C GLY A 80 5.75 -14.90 -8.09
N ARG A 81 5.14 -16.06 -8.36
CA ARG A 81 3.79 -16.15 -8.94
C ARG A 81 2.71 -15.62 -8.00
N GLU A 82 2.81 -15.91 -6.70
CA GLU A 82 1.87 -15.40 -5.71
C GLU A 82 1.95 -13.87 -5.60
N ARG A 83 3.17 -13.31 -5.64
CA ARG A 83 3.34 -11.86 -5.64
C ARG A 83 2.78 -11.24 -6.91
N ASP A 84 3.11 -11.77 -8.08
CA ASP A 84 2.58 -11.27 -9.36
C ASP A 84 1.05 -11.30 -9.36
N GLN A 85 0.44 -12.35 -8.81
CA GLN A 85 -1.01 -12.42 -8.60
C GLN A 85 -1.52 -11.32 -7.67
N LYS A 86 -0.89 -11.10 -6.50
CA LYS A 86 -1.28 -10.00 -5.58
C LYS A 86 -1.12 -8.63 -6.24
N THR A 87 -0.06 -8.41 -7.01
CA THR A 87 0.14 -7.20 -7.79
C THR A 87 -0.94 -7.00 -8.85
N SER A 88 -1.37 -8.07 -9.52
CA SER A 88 -2.48 -8.05 -10.47
C SER A 88 -3.76 -7.58 -9.77
N ARG A 89 -4.02 -8.16 -8.60
CA ARG A 89 -5.24 -7.95 -7.82
C ARG A 89 -5.39 -6.50 -7.36
N ILE A 90 -4.32 -5.71 -7.25
CA ILE A 90 -4.42 -4.26 -6.98
C ILE A 90 -5.40 -3.60 -7.97
N TYR A 91 -5.39 -4.02 -9.24
CA TYR A 91 -6.24 -3.44 -10.29
C TYR A 91 -7.71 -3.86 -10.22
N ASP A 92 -8.05 -4.84 -9.37
CA ASP A 92 -9.44 -5.19 -9.07
C ASP A 92 -10.08 -4.19 -8.09
N TYR A 93 -9.28 -3.28 -7.51
CA TYR A 93 -9.71 -2.28 -6.55
C TYR A 93 -9.67 -0.86 -7.13
N PHE A 94 -10.61 -0.03 -6.67
CA PHE A 94 -10.63 1.40 -7.02
C PHE A 94 -9.68 2.24 -6.15
N PHE A 95 -9.44 1.81 -4.90
CA PHE A 95 -8.64 2.56 -3.93
C PHE A 95 -7.57 1.68 -3.28
N ALA A 96 -6.47 2.31 -2.88
CA ALA A 96 -5.41 1.72 -2.08
C ALA A 96 -4.86 2.73 -1.06
N LEU A 97 -4.39 2.23 0.08
CA LEU A 97 -3.44 2.97 0.91
C LEU A 97 -2.03 2.62 0.46
N LEU A 98 -1.18 3.62 0.34
CA LEU A 98 0.25 3.47 0.09
C LEU A 98 1.00 3.92 1.34
N ASN A 99 1.93 3.12 1.84
CA ASN A 99 2.86 3.51 2.89
C ASN A 99 4.29 3.47 2.36
N PHE A 100 4.92 4.64 2.24
CA PHE A 100 6.35 4.75 1.94
C PHE A 100 7.10 4.80 3.27
N THR A 101 8.01 3.86 3.47
CA THR A 101 8.86 3.74 4.65
C THR A 101 10.32 3.98 4.28
N GLU A 102 11.25 3.84 5.22
CA GLU A 102 12.68 3.88 4.96
C GLU A 102 13.20 2.71 4.11
N VAL A 103 12.51 1.56 4.09
CA VAL A 103 12.96 0.32 3.41
C VAL A 103 12.23 0.03 2.11
N GLY A 104 11.02 0.57 1.91
CA GLY A 104 10.21 0.26 0.75
C GLY A 104 8.80 0.81 0.81
N VAL A 105 7.93 0.25 -0.04
CA VAL A 105 6.56 0.71 -0.25
C VAL A 105 5.58 -0.44 -0.03
N GLY A 106 4.68 -0.27 0.93
CA GLY A 106 3.52 -1.13 1.13
C GLY A 106 2.31 -0.61 0.38
N ILE A 107 1.57 -1.51 -0.27
CA ILE A 107 0.34 -1.22 -1.00
C ILE A 107 -0.77 -2.09 -0.40
N MET A 108 -1.74 -1.44 0.22
CA MET A 108 -2.90 -2.07 0.82
C MET A 108 -4.14 -1.75 -0.03
N PRO A 109 -4.65 -2.71 -0.83
CA PRO A 109 -5.90 -2.51 -1.55
C PRO A 109 -7.08 -2.33 -0.59
N LEU A 110 -8.07 -1.52 -1.00
CA LEU A 110 -9.26 -1.25 -0.19
C LEU A 110 -10.53 -1.70 -0.92
N ALA A 111 -11.25 -2.66 -0.34
CA ALA A 111 -12.57 -3.10 -0.77
C ALA A 111 -13.66 -2.10 -0.35
N GLY A 112 -14.82 -2.13 -1.00
CA GLY A 112 -16.00 -1.32 -0.63
C GLY A 112 -16.30 -0.13 -1.56
N ALA A 113 -16.26 -0.36 -2.87
CA ALA A 113 -16.21 0.67 -3.90
C ALA A 113 -17.40 1.64 -3.99
N CYS A 114 -17.07 2.91 -4.22
CA CYS A 114 -17.86 3.97 -4.85
C CYS A 114 -16.89 4.96 -5.53
N LEU A 115 -17.39 5.88 -6.35
CA LEU A 115 -16.59 6.91 -7.05
C LEU A 115 -15.83 7.90 -6.14
N LYS A 116 -16.00 7.80 -4.81
CA LYS A 116 -15.46 8.73 -3.81
C LYS A 116 -14.95 7.97 -2.59
N ILE A 117 -13.83 8.43 -2.04
CA ILE A 117 -13.28 7.93 -0.77
C ILE A 117 -14.30 8.17 0.36
N THR A 118 -14.80 7.08 0.93
CA THR A 118 -15.72 7.08 2.08
C THR A 118 -15.16 6.11 3.12
N PRO A 119 -14.34 6.59 4.08
CA PRO A 119 -13.54 5.73 4.96
C PRO A 119 -14.35 4.64 5.66
N GLU A 120 -15.55 4.96 6.15
CA GLU A 120 -16.47 4.03 6.83
C GLU A 120 -16.89 2.81 5.98
N LYS A 121 -16.81 2.92 4.65
CA LYS A 121 -17.17 1.85 3.71
C LYS A 121 -15.96 1.09 3.20
N LEU A 122 -14.77 1.66 3.36
CA LEU A 122 -13.54 1.07 2.87
C LEU A 122 -13.02 0.05 3.87
N ARG A 123 -12.60 -1.10 3.36
CA ARG A 123 -12.05 -2.20 4.17
C ARG A 123 -10.71 -2.65 3.58
N PRO A 124 -9.64 -2.72 4.38
CA PRO A 124 -8.37 -3.26 3.90
C PRO A 124 -8.52 -4.71 3.43
N ASP A 125 -8.00 -5.02 2.25
CA ASP A 125 -7.79 -6.41 1.81
C ASP A 125 -6.38 -6.85 2.19
N TYR A 126 -6.27 -7.46 3.38
CA TYR A 126 -5.00 -7.96 3.91
C TYR A 126 -4.38 -9.06 3.04
N ASP A 127 -5.19 -9.88 2.37
CA ASP A 127 -4.70 -10.94 1.47
C ASP A 127 -4.16 -10.36 0.16
N GLY A 128 -4.66 -9.18 -0.23
CA GLY A 128 -4.20 -8.40 -1.39
C GLY A 128 -2.99 -7.51 -1.11
N PHE A 129 -2.52 -7.42 0.15
CA PHE A 129 -1.37 -6.59 0.49
C PHE A 129 -0.10 -7.04 -0.26
N VAL A 130 0.64 -6.06 -0.79
CA VAL A 130 1.96 -6.29 -1.37
C VAL A 130 2.96 -5.27 -0.86
N PHE A 131 4.20 -5.70 -0.67
CA PHE A 131 5.31 -4.86 -0.27
C PHE A 131 6.44 -4.97 -1.30
N TYR A 132 7.07 -3.84 -1.61
CA TYR A 132 8.25 -3.75 -2.45
C TYR A 132 9.37 -3.02 -1.72
N TYR A 133 10.54 -3.66 -1.59
CA TYR A 133 11.77 -2.99 -1.18
C TYR A 133 12.22 -2.01 -2.25
N TYR A 134 12.90 -0.93 -1.85
CA TYR A 134 13.39 0.06 -2.82
C TYR A 134 14.35 -0.51 -3.88
N GLN A 135 15.12 -1.56 -3.54
CA GLN A 135 15.99 -2.26 -4.49
C GLN A 135 15.22 -2.99 -5.62
N GLU A 136 13.91 -3.21 -5.45
CA GLU A 136 13.02 -3.85 -6.42
C GLU A 136 12.40 -2.84 -7.38
N LEU A 137 12.64 -1.55 -7.14
CA LEU A 137 12.03 -0.45 -7.86
C LEU A 137 13.08 0.21 -8.77
N ALA A 138 12.69 0.47 -10.01
CA ALA A 138 13.47 1.27 -10.93
C ALA A 138 13.25 2.77 -10.69
N ASP A 139 12.02 3.18 -10.35
CA ASP A 139 11.71 4.59 -10.09
C ASP A 139 10.42 4.79 -9.29
N ILE A 140 10.32 5.94 -8.60
CA ILE A 140 9.07 6.46 -8.02
C ILE A 140 8.94 7.92 -8.45
N THR A 141 7.76 8.30 -8.95
CA THR A 141 7.50 9.67 -9.39
C THR A 141 6.19 10.23 -8.88
N ALA A 142 6.20 11.54 -8.63
CA ALA A 142 5.03 12.36 -8.32
C ALA A 142 4.89 13.46 -9.39
N LYS A 143 3.89 13.34 -10.27
CA LYS A 143 3.64 14.34 -11.34
C LYS A 143 2.29 15.00 -11.16
N ASN A 144 2.13 16.24 -11.60
CA ASN A 144 0.79 16.84 -11.66
C ASN A 144 -0.13 16.01 -12.55
N PHE A 145 -1.38 15.83 -12.14
CA PHE A 145 -2.34 15.09 -12.95
C PHE A 145 -2.59 15.80 -14.29
N TYR A 146 -2.45 15.06 -15.40
CA TYR A 146 -2.35 15.57 -16.78
C TYR A 146 -1.29 16.68 -16.97
N GLY A 147 -0.29 16.77 -16.10
CA GLY A 147 0.77 17.80 -16.16
C GLY A 147 0.35 19.18 -15.64
N ILE A 148 -0.93 19.43 -15.38
CA ILE A 148 -1.46 20.78 -15.14
C ILE A 148 -2.08 20.92 -13.75
N ARG A 149 -2.82 19.89 -13.29
CA ARG A 149 -3.58 19.98 -12.04
C ARG A 149 -2.67 19.72 -10.84
N LYS A 150 -2.32 20.78 -10.10
CA LYS A 150 -1.43 20.69 -8.92
C LYS A 150 -2.09 20.03 -7.69
N SER A 151 -3.42 20.12 -7.57
CA SER A 151 -4.17 19.56 -6.45
C SER A 151 -4.27 18.04 -6.48
N VAL A 152 -3.88 17.39 -7.59
CA VAL A 152 -3.89 15.94 -7.75
C VAL A 152 -2.56 15.51 -8.35
N LYS A 153 -1.94 14.49 -7.78
CA LYS A 153 -0.69 13.92 -8.28
C LYS A 153 -0.95 12.56 -8.91
N THR A 154 -0.32 12.30 -10.04
CA THR A 154 -0.08 10.95 -10.53
C THR A 154 1.10 10.39 -9.76
N VAL A 155 0.88 9.25 -9.10
CA VAL A 155 1.90 8.47 -8.40
C VAL A 155 2.24 7.30 -9.30
N THR A 156 3.51 7.14 -9.66
CA THR A 156 3.95 6.01 -10.47
C THR A 156 5.11 5.32 -9.79
N ILE A 157 4.93 4.04 -9.48
CA ILE A 157 5.96 3.14 -8.98
C ILE A 157 6.35 2.24 -10.15
N THR A 158 7.59 2.36 -10.61
CA THR A 158 8.14 1.53 -11.69
C THR A 158 8.99 0.44 -11.06
N LEU A 159 8.63 -0.82 -11.28
CA LEU A 159 9.39 -1.98 -10.83
C LEU A 159 10.65 -2.18 -11.68
N ALA A 160 11.64 -2.93 -11.19
CA ALA A 160 12.87 -3.25 -11.91
C ALA A 160 12.62 -3.92 -13.28
N ASN A 161 11.53 -4.69 -13.41
CA ASN A 161 11.08 -5.30 -14.66
C ASN A 161 10.33 -4.32 -15.60
N LYS A 162 10.33 -3.02 -15.29
CA LYS A 162 9.66 -1.92 -16.00
C LYS A 162 8.13 -1.92 -15.93
N ALA A 163 7.51 -2.87 -15.22
CA ALA A 163 6.09 -2.79 -14.93
C ALA A 163 5.80 -1.54 -14.09
N LYS A 164 4.63 -0.91 -14.32
CA LYS A 164 4.24 0.33 -13.66
C LYS A 164 2.97 0.12 -12.85
N LEU A 165 3.02 0.52 -11.58
CA LEU A 165 1.87 0.68 -10.72
C LEU A 165 1.52 2.16 -10.70
N CYS A 166 0.33 2.49 -11.21
CA CYS A 166 -0.11 3.86 -11.41
C CYS A 166 -1.29 4.17 -10.49
N PHE A 167 -1.20 5.28 -9.77
CA PHE A 167 -2.24 5.77 -8.89
C PHE A 167 -2.43 7.27 -9.07
N THR A 168 -3.55 7.78 -8.56
CA THR A 168 -3.77 9.21 -8.39
C THR A 168 -4.13 9.54 -6.95
N ALA A 169 -3.58 10.62 -6.42
CA ALA A 169 -3.84 11.04 -5.05
C ALA A 169 -4.06 12.56 -5.00
N ASN A 170 -5.07 12.99 -4.25
CA ASN A 170 -5.27 14.40 -3.96
C ASN A 170 -4.16 14.87 -3.01
N MET A 171 -3.66 16.11 -3.19
CA MET A 171 -2.76 16.73 -2.21
C MET A 171 -3.44 16.88 -0.85
N GLU A 172 -4.73 17.17 -0.87
CA GLU A 172 -5.60 17.30 0.29
C GLU A 172 -6.88 16.50 0.04
N GLU A 173 -7.19 15.56 0.93
CA GLU A 173 -8.41 14.76 0.88
C GLU A 173 -9.19 14.98 2.18
N LYS A 174 -10.39 15.55 2.08
CA LYS A 174 -11.21 15.86 3.27
C LYS A 174 -11.59 14.61 4.05
N ALA A 175 -11.78 13.50 3.36
CA ALA A 175 -12.08 12.22 3.98
C ALA A 175 -10.86 11.61 4.72
N LEU A 176 -9.64 12.03 4.38
CA LEU A 176 -8.37 11.54 4.92
C LEU A 176 -7.49 12.74 5.29
N PRO A 177 -7.85 13.55 6.30
CA PRO A 177 -7.22 14.85 6.55
C PRO A 177 -5.71 14.74 6.84
N TYR A 178 -5.24 13.61 7.38
CA TYR A 178 -3.82 13.35 7.63
C TYR A 178 -2.99 13.22 6.34
N GLN A 179 -3.64 12.97 5.20
CA GLN A 179 -2.99 12.78 3.90
C GLN A 179 -2.15 13.98 3.48
N ILE A 180 -2.50 15.21 3.88
CA ILE A 180 -1.74 16.41 3.53
C ILE A 180 -0.26 16.31 3.91
N ASN A 181 0.04 15.76 5.10
CA ASN A 181 1.39 15.59 5.59
C ASN A 181 2.14 14.52 4.79
N GLY A 182 1.48 13.38 4.51
CA GLY A 182 2.02 12.32 3.69
C GLY A 182 2.30 12.79 2.26
N MET A 183 1.35 13.49 1.64
CA MET A 183 1.50 14.02 0.28
C MET A 183 2.61 15.07 0.19
N ASN A 184 2.73 15.96 1.17
CA ASN A 184 3.83 16.94 1.19
C ASN A 184 5.21 16.26 1.27
N LYS A 185 5.35 15.24 2.14
CA LYS A 185 6.57 14.42 2.21
C LYS A 185 6.85 13.69 0.90
N PHE A 186 5.84 12.99 0.37
CA PHE A 186 5.93 12.22 -0.86
C PHE A 186 6.33 13.09 -2.05
N VAL A 187 5.65 14.22 -2.24
CA VAL A 187 5.94 15.16 -3.32
C VAL A 187 7.32 15.79 -3.14
N GLY A 188 7.70 16.18 -1.91
CA GLY A 188 9.03 16.73 -1.64
C GLY A 188 10.16 15.77 -2.00
N ARG A 189 9.93 14.45 -1.91
CA ARG A 189 10.93 13.42 -2.24
C ARG A 189 10.90 12.98 -3.70
N TYR A 190 9.73 12.87 -4.32
CA TYR A 190 9.56 12.18 -5.60
C TYR A 190 9.03 13.05 -6.75
N GLN A 191 8.84 14.36 -6.54
CA GLN A 191 8.44 15.24 -7.63
C GLN A 191 9.59 15.42 -8.63
N LYS A 192 9.28 15.20 -9.91
CA LYS A 192 10.15 15.40 -11.06
C LYS A 192 9.39 16.14 -12.15
#